data_AF-A0A0F3RK89-F1
#
_entry.id   AF-A0A0F3RK89-F1
#
_cell.length_a   1.000
_cell.length_b   1.000
_cell.length_c   1.000
_cell.angle_alpha   90.00
_cell.angle_beta   90.00
_cell.angle_gamma   90.00
#
_symmetry.space_group_name_H-M   'P 1'
#
loop_
_entity.id
_entity.type
_entity.pdbx_description
1 polymer ?
#
loop_
_entity_poly.entity_id
_entity_poly.type
_entity_poly.pdbx_seq_one_letter_code
_entity_poly.pdbx_strand_id
1 'polypeptide(L)'
;MSVAVANKSKPFLHWIGSKRRIVNKLIEHLPQGPHYNYYEPFLGGGALFFQVRHLFKQCFLSDINLDLITSYNAVKNNPNEVNRLLSLYHKHHSKDYYYKV
;
A
#
# COMPACT_ATOMS: atom_id res chain seq x y z
N MET A 1 3.85 -30.78 4.54
CA MET A 1 3.34 -29.93 5.63
C MET A 1 3.20 -28.52 5.09
N SER A 2 1.96 -28.09 4.84
CA SER A 2 1.67 -26.78 4.23
C SER A 2 1.90 -25.69 5.28
N VAL A 3 2.96 -24.91 5.11
CA VAL A 3 3.20 -23.73 5.96
C VAL A 3 2.13 -22.71 5.59
N ALA A 4 1.27 -22.38 6.57
CA ALA A 4 0.26 -21.35 6.44
C ALA A 4 0.89 -20.07 5.87
N VAL A 5 0.42 -19.63 4.70
CA VAL A 5 0.84 -18.37 4.09
C VAL A 5 0.36 -17.25 5.00
N ALA A 6 1.27 -16.73 5.84
CA ALA A 6 1.00 -15.52 6.60
C ALA A 6 0.56 -14.44 5.61
N ASN A 7 -0.65 -13.92 5.80
CA ASN A 7 -1.34 -13.00 4.90
C ASN A 7 -0.60 -11.65 4.85
N LYS A 8 0.53 -11.58 4.14
CA LYS A 8 1.34 -10.36 4.00
C LYS A 8 0.55 -9.35 3.17
N SER A 9 0.21 -8.22 3.79
CA SER A 9 -0.37 -7.07 3.09
C SER A 9 0.58 -6.62 1.98
N LYS A 10 0.03 -6.31 0.80
CA LYS A 10 0.77 -5.86 -0.38
C LYS A 10 0.25 -4.51 -0.85
N PRO A 11 1.05 -3.73 -1.60
CA PRO A 11 0.54 -2.61 -2.38
C PRO A 11 -0.70 -2.97 -3.19
N PHE A 12 -1.77 -2.18 -3.08
CA PHE A 12 -2.99 -2.38 -3.88
C PHE A 12 -3.07 -1.46 -5.11
N LEU A 13 -2.25 -0.41 -5.17
CA LEU A 13 -2.18 0.51 -6.31
C LEU A 13 -1.01 0.17 -7.24
N HIS A 14 -1.25 0.28 -8.54
CA HIS A 14 -0.17 0.40 -9.52
C HIS A 14 0.31 1.85 -9.52
N TRP A 15 1.54 2.07 -9.10
CA TRP A 15 2.14 3.40 -9.00
C TRP A 15 3.38 3.51 -9.89
N ILE A 16 3.45 4.59 -10.67
CA ILE A 16 4.61 4.89 -11.50
C ILE A 16 5.81 5.17 -10.59
N GLY A 17 7.00 4.68 -10.96
CA GLY A 17 8.20 4.80 -10.10
C GLY A 17 8.22 3.85 -8.91
N SER A 18 7.42 2.77 -8.95
CA SER A 18 7.41 1.77 -7.88
C SER A 18 8.80 1.18 -7.62
N LYS A 19 9.23 1.24 -6.35
CA LYS A 19 10.52 0.69 -5.87
C LYS A 19 10.58 -0.85 -5.90
N ARG A 20 9.56 -1.55 -6.43
CA ARG A 20 9.48 -3.02 -6.51
C ARG A 20 10.75 -3.66 -7.09
N ARG A 21 11.35 -3.06 -8.14
CA ARG A 21 12.54 -3.62 -8.81
C ARG A 21 13.82 -3.54 -7.98
N ILE A 22 13.90 -2.60 -7.04
CA ILE A 22 15.10 -2.33 -6.23
C ILE A 22 14.91 -2.65 -4.74
N VAL A 23 13.76 -3.22 -4.36
CA VAL A 23 13.37 -3.36 -2.95
C VAL A 23 14.35 -4.20 -2.14
N ASN A 24 14.86 -5.31 -2.72
CA ASN A 24 15.82 -6.18 -2.04
C ASN A 24 17.12 -5.44 -1.74
N LYS A 25 17.61 -4.64 -2.71
CA LYS A 25 18.82 -3.85 -2.54
C LYS A 25 18.65 -2.77 -1.46
N LEU A 26 17.48 -2.14 -1.39
CA LEU A 26 17.20 -1.15 -0.33
C LEU A 26 17.18 -1.80 1.06
N ILE A 27 16.61 -3.01 1.19
CA ILE A 27 16.53 -3.75 2.45
C ILE A 27 17.92 -4.07 3.02
N GLU A 28 18.90 -4.37 2.16
CA GLU A 28 20.29 -4.63 2.57
C GLU A 28 20.94 -3.43 3.30
N HIS A 29 20.46 -2.22 3.05
CA HIS A 29 21.02 -0.99 3.61
C HIS A 29 20.16 -0.37 4.72
N LEU A 30 19.04 -1.00 5.08
CA LEU A 30 18.20 -0.50 6.18
C LEU A 30 18.81 -0.88 7.53
N PRO A 31 18.84 0.04 8.51
CA PRO A 31 19.11 -0.35 9.88
C PRO A 31 17.99 -1.28 10.34
N GLN A 32 18.36 -2.49 10.76
CA GLN A 32 17.39 -3.50 11.20
C GLN A 32 17.30 -3.51 12.72
N GLY A 33 16.07 -3.61 13.24
CA GLY A 33 15.82 -3.82 14.67
C GLY A 33 14.61 -3.03 15.19
N PRO A 34 13.87 -3.60 16.16
CA PRO A 34 12.61 -3.03 16.66
C PRO A 34 12.77 -1.73 17.46
N HIS A 35 13.97 -1.18 17.56
CA HIS A 35 14.26 0.10 18.22
C HIS A 35 14.08 1.30 17.28
N TYR A 36 14.08 1.07 15.97
CA TYR A 36 13.97 2.14 14.97
C TYR A 36 12.51 2.40 14.56
N ASN A 37 12.22 3.67 14.29
CA ASN A 37 11.01 4.07 13.56
C ASN A 37 11.35 4.19 12.07
N TYR A 38 10.42 3.80 11.22
CA TYR A 38 10.52 3.92 9.77
C TYR A 38 9.81 5.18 9.29
N TYR A 39 10.46 5.95 8.42
CA TYR A 39 9.87 7.14 7.80
C TYR A 39 9.99 7.02 6.28
N GLU A 40 8.87 7.09 5.57
CA GLU A 40 8.82 7.09 4.11
C GLU A 40 8.06 8.31 3.61
N PRO A 41 8.77 9.42 3.30
CA PRO A 41 8.14 10.68 2.95
C PRO A 41 7.58 10.73 1.52
N PHE A 42 7.94 9.72 0.70
CA PHE A 42 7.49 9.52 -0.67
C PHE A 42 6.95 8.10 -0.82
N LEU A 43 5.77 7.86 -0.25
CA LEU A 43 5.16 6.54 -0.18
C LEU A 43 4.95 5.94 -1.57
N GLY A 44 4.32 6.70 -2.48
CA GLY A 44 3.78 6.18 -3.73
C GLY A 44 2.98 4.88 -3.52
N GLY A 45 3.34 3.83 -4.26
CA GLY A 45 2.72 2.50 -4.08
C GLY A 45 3.13 1.74 -2.81
N GLY A 46 3.94 2.29 -1.91
CA GLY A 46 4.31 1.64 -0.64
C GLY A 46 5.17 0.37 -0.77
N ALA A 47 5.83 0.18 -1.91
CA ALA A 47 6.52 -1.07 -2.23
C ALA A 47 7.57 -1.50 -1.19
N LEU A 48 8.32 -0.55 -0.62
CA LEU A 48 9.30 -0.83 0.43
C LEU A 48 8.62 -1.04 1.78
N PHE A 49 7.76 -0.10 2.21
CA PHE A 49 6.99 -0.18 3.45
C PHE A 49 6.37 -1.58 3.68
N PHE A 50 5.64 -2.11 2.70
CA PHE A 50 4.97 -3.41 2.88
C PHE A 50 5.94 -4.58 3.07
N GLN A 51 7.18 -4.48 2.56
CA GLN A 51 8.22 -5.49 2.79
C GLN A 51 8.85 -5.36 4.17
N VAL A 52 9.01 -4.14 4.69
CA VAL A 52 9.87 -3.88 5.86
C VAL A 52 9.14 -3.49 7.13
N ARG A 53 7.82 -3.22 7.08
CA ARG A 53 7.03 -2.75 8.24
C ARG A 53 7.19 -3.58 9.52
N HIS A 54 7.45 -4.87 9.38
CA HIS A 54 7.58 -5.81 10.49
C HIS A 54 8.93 -5.70 11.22
N LEU A 55 9.89 -4.96 10.66
CA LEU A 55 11.24 -4.76 11.20
C LEU A 55 11.35 -3.52 12.11
N PHE A 56 10.31 -2.68 12.15
CA PHE A 56 10.34 -1.37 12.80
C PHE A 56 9.26 -1.23 13.88
N LYS A 57 9.49 -0.36 14.87
CA LYS A 57 8.54 -0.09 15.96
C LYS A 57 7.27 0.59 15.48
N GLN A 58 7.45 1.68 14.74
CA GLN A 58 6.39 2.48 14.15
C GLN A 58 6.81 2.92 12.75
N CYS A 59 5.82 3.08 11.87
CA CYS A 59 6.02 3.52 10.50
C CYS A 59 5.24 4.80 10.25
N PHE A 60 5.91 5.83 9.76
CA PHE A 60 5.35 7.12 9.39
C PHE A 60 5.44 7.26 7.87
N LEU A 61 4.28 7.36 7.23
CA LEU A 61 4.16 7.39 5.78
C LEU A 61 3.56 8.72 5.36
N SER A 62 4.15 9.35 4.35
CA SER A 62 3.56 10.52 3.72
C SER A 62 3.79 10.51 2.22
N ASP A 63 3.01 11.32 1.53
CA ASP A 63 3.13 11.63 0.11
C ASP A 63 2.40 12.97 -0.10
N ILE A 64 2.80 13.74 -1.11
CA ILE A 64 2.15 15.00 -1.44
C ILE A 64 0.81 14.78 -2.14
N ASN A 65 0.61 13.61 -2.76
CA ASN A 65 -0.63 13.28 -3.45
C ASN A 65 -1.74 12.94 -2.44
N LEU A 66 -2.71 13.85 -2.28
CA LEU A 66 -3.82 13.69 -1.34
C LEU A 66 -4.75 12.54 -1.72
N ASP A 67 -4.98 12.26 -3.00
CA ASP A 67 -5.84 11.16 -3.44
C ASP A 67 -5.23 9.80 -3.06
N LEU A 68 -3.90 9.69 -3.16
CA LEU A 68 -3.14 8.53 -2.72
C LEU A 68 -3.30 8.30 -1.22
N ILE A 69 -3.04 9.34 -0.41
CA ILE A 69 -3.15 9.26 1.05
C ILE A 69 -4.59 8.97 1.47
N THR A 70 -5.57 9.59 0.82
CA THR A 70 -7.00 9.34 1.04
C THR A 70 -7.36 7.90 0.71
N SER A 71 -6.86 7.36 -0.39
CA SER A 71 -7.09 5.95 -0.78
C SER A 71 -6.55 4.97 0.26
N TYR A 72 -5.32 5.17 0.75
CA TYR A 72 -4.76 4.33 1.82
C TYR A 72 -5.57 4.44 3.12
N ASN A 73 -5.98 5.65 3.52
CA ASN A 73 -6.78 5.85 4.73
C ASN A 73 -8.19 5.26 4.59
N ALA A 74 -8.82 5.34 3.42
CA ALA A 74 -10.12 4.73 3.17
C ALA A 74 -10.06 3.21 3.32
N VAL A 75 -9.05 2.56 2.73
CA VAL A 75 -8.84 1.11 2.87
C VAL A 75 -8.49 0.73 4.32
N LYS A 76 -7.69 1.55 5.01
CA LYS A 76 -7.33 1.32 6.43
C LYS A 76 -8.53 1.37 7.35
N ASN A 77 -9.38 2.39 7.19
CA ASN A 77 -10.43 2.70 8.14
C ASN A 77 -11.74 1.96 7.82
N ASN A 78 -12.10 1.82 6.54
CA ASN A 78 -13.38 1.28 6.10
C ASN A 78 -13.22 0.25 4.94
N PRO A 79 -12.45 -0.84 5.11
CA PRO A 79 -12.13 -1.77 4.02
C PRO A 79 -13.38 -2.42 3.39
N ASN A 80 -14.40 -2.70 4.20
CA ASN A 80 -15.65 -3.31 3.71
C ASN A 80 -16.45 -2.36 2.82
N GLU A 81 -16.49 -1.07 3.16
CA GLU A 81 -17.20 -0.07 2.36
C GLU A 81 -16.47 0.19 1.04
N VAL A 82 -15.14 0.28 1.09
CA VAL A 82 -14.32 0.34 -0.14
C VAL A 82 -14.59 -0.87 -1.02
N ASN A 83 -14.60 -2.08 -0.46
CA ASN A 83 -14.89 -3.29 -1.23
C ASN A 83 -16.32 -3.30 -1.82
N ARG A 84 -17.31 -2.84 -1.06
CA ARG A 84 -18.70 -2.70 -1.53
C ARG A 84 -18.80 -1.75 -2.71
N LEU A 85 -18.18 -0.57 -2.61
CA LEU A 85 -18.15 0.44 -3.67
C LEU A 85 -17.40 -0.07 -4.90
N LEU A 86 -16.22 -0.67 -4.73
CA LEU A 86 -15.47 -1.27 -5.84
C LEU A 86 -16.29 -2.35 -6.56
N SER A 87 -17.02 -3.19 -5.82
CA SER A 87 -17.90 -4.21 -6.38
C SER A 87 -19.07 -3.60 -7.17
N LEU A 88 -19.66 -2.52 -6.66
CA LEU A 88 -20.69 -1.76 -7.35
C LEU A 88 -20.16 -1.17 -8.66
N TYR A 89 -19.04 -0.44 -8.62
CA TYR A 89 -18.43 0.16 -9.81
C TYR A 89 -18.00 -0.89 -10.84
N HIS A 90 -17.50 -2.04 -10.38
CA HIS A 90 -17.15 -3.17 -11.26
C HIS A 90 -18.38 -3.73 -11.98
N LYS A 91 -19.51 -3.89 -11.28
CA LYS A 91 -20.77 -4.38 -11.88
C LYS A 91 -21.31 -3.45 -12.98
N HIS A 92 -21.09 -2.14 -12.83
CA HIS A 92 -21.54 -1.13 -13.78
C HIS A 92 -20.44 -0.68 -14.75
N HIS A 93 -19.30 -1.38 -14.79
CA HIS A 93 -18.15 -0.97 -15.58
C HIS A 93 -18.50 -0.84 -17.06
N SER A 94 -18.39 0.38 -17.57
CA SER A 94 -18.56 0.73 -18.98
C SER A 94 -17.90 2.08 -19.22
N LYS A 95 -17.57 2.36 -20.50
CA LYS A 95 -17.03 3.67 -20.90
C LYS A 95 -17.97 4.80 -20.45
N ASP A 96 -19.27 4.65 -20.72
CA ASP A 96 -20.24 5.70 -20.42
C ASP A 96 -20.43 5.92 -18.92
N TYR A 97 -20.37 4.86 -18.11
CA TYR A 97 -20.48 4.99 -16.66
C TYR A 97 -19.23 5.60 -16.02
N TYR A 98 -18.03 5.31 -16.54
CA TYR A 98 -16.77 5.90 -16.07
C TYR A 98 -16.76 7.44 -16.12
N TYR A 99 -17.34 8.04 -17.16
CA TYR A 99 -17.39 9.50 -17.31
C TYR A 99 -18.57 10.16 -16.57
N LYS A 100 -19.46 9.38 -15.95
CA LYS A 100 -20.62 9.90 -15.18
C LYS A 100 -20.34 10.04 -13.70
N VAL A 101 -19.39 9.27 -13.19
CA VAL A 101 -18.97 9.22 -11.79
C VAL A 101 -17.71 10.06 -11.65
#